data_AF-A0A1U7YR63-F1
#
_entry.id   AF-A0A1U7YR63-F1
#
_cell.length_a   1.000
_cell.length_b   1.000
_cell.length_c   1.000
_cell.angle_alpha   90.00
_cell.angle_beta   90.00
_cell.angle_gamma   90.00
#
_symmetry.space_group_name_H-M   'P 1'
#
loop_
_entity.id
_entity.type
_entity.pdbx_description
1 polymer ?
#
loop_
_entity_poly.entity_id
_entity_poly.type
_entity_poly.pdbx_seq_one_letter_code
_entity_poly.pdbx_strand_id
1 'polypeptide(L)'
;MKDGEVVVQLMEEDIEEENVKWTRAVILYVVGNTPSIGAIESTNEENERVLMNGPYTINNRPVIMRQWSENFYFNEEVLRTIPLWIKLPNLPLNLWSNQALRKIGSGLGKLIYANACTTIAERISYARILIEMEVTRPLPEKIKLCDPKGNVLDN
;
A
#
# COMPACT_ATOMS: atom_id res chain seq x y z
N MET A 1 39.48 2.16 -1.07
CA MET A 1 39.25 3.16 -2.12
C MET A 1 39.26 2.44 -3.46
N LYS A 2 38.19 2.56 -4.25
CA LYS A 2 38.11 2.07 -5.63
C LYS A 2 37.62 3.28 -6.44
N ASP A 3 38.36 3.68 -7.46
CA ASP A 3 38.02 4.82 -8.33
C ASP A 3 37.77 6.17 -7.61
N GLY A 4 38.49 6.43 -6.51
CA GLY A 4 38.33 7.66 -5.72
C GLY A 4 37.18 7.62 -4.71
N GLU A 5 36.38 6.55 -4.70
CA GLU A 5 35.31 6.33 -3.75
C GLU A 5 35.77 5.41 -2.60
N VAL A 6 35.37 5.76 -1.38
CA VAL A 6 35.58 4.91 -0.21
C VAL A 6 34.47 3.85 -0.22
N VAL A 7 34.79 2.68 -0.75
CA VAL A 7 33.92 1.50 -0.69
C VAL A 7 34.27 0.70 0.56
N VAL A 8 33.29 0.50 1.43
CA VAL A 8 33.36 -0.39 2.60
C VAL A 8 32.47 -1.59 2.30
N GLN A 9 33.02 -2.79 2.42
CA GLN A 9 32.26 -4.03 2.29
C GLN A 9 31.75 -4.43 3.67
N LEU A 10 30.44 -4.50 3.82
CA LEU A 10 29.78 -5.01 5.02
C LEU A 10 29.76 -6.54 4.99
N MET A 11 29.70 -7.16 6.17
CA MET A 11 29.46 -8.60 6.25
C MET A 11 27.98 -8.90 6.03
N GLU A 12 27.68 -10.07 5.50
CA GLU A 12 26.29 -10.51 5.30
C GLU A 12 25.53 -10.58 6.64
N GLU A 13 26.21 -11.06 7.68
CA GLU A 13 25.69 -11.15 9.05
C GLU A 13 25.25 -9.79 9.62
N ASP A 14 25.98 -8.70 9.32
CA ASP A 14 25.63 -7.35 9.78
C ASP A 14 24.28 -6.89 9.18
N ILE A 15 23.98 -7.32 7.95
CA ILE A 15 22.76 -6.97 7.24
C ILE A 15 21.60 -7.86 7.71
N GLU A 16 21.85 -9.17 7.82
CA GLU A 16 20.86 -10.14 8.25
C GLU A 16 20.35 -9.86 9.67
N GLU A 17 21.24 -9.47 10.60
CA GLU A 17 20.87 -9.12 11.97
C GLU A 17 19.82 -7.99 12.00
N GLU A 18 20.05 -6.92 11.26
CA GLU A 18 19.10 -5.81 11.19
C GLU A 18 17.84 -6.21 10.38
N ASN A 19 17.95 -7.00 9.31
CA ASN A 19 16.77 -7.46 8.57
C ASN A 19 15.83 -8.27 9.47
N VAL A 20 16.36 -9.15 10.32
CA VAL A 20 15.58 -9.93 11.29
C VAL A 20 14.86 -9.01 12.27
N LYS A 21 15.54 -8.00 12.79
CA LYS A 21 14.98 -7.01 13.72
C LYS A 21 13.82 -6.24 13.09
N TRP A 22 13.99 -5.74 11.87
CA TRP A 22 12.97 -4.91 11.18
C TRP A 22 11.90 -5.71 10.45
N THR A 23 11.98 -7.05 10.40
CA THR A 23 11.04 -7.92 9.68
C THR A 23 9.57 -7.64 10.02
N ARG A 24 9.29 -7.27 11.28
CA ARG A 24 7.93 -7.02 11.78
C ARG A 24 7.59 -5.52 11.91
N ALA A 25 8.44 -4.65 11.40
CA ALA A 25 8.20 -3.22 11.48
C ALA A 25 7.17 -2.78 10.43
N VAL A 26 6.21 -1.97 10.87
CA VAL A 26 5.37 -1.15 10.00
C VAL A 26 5.88 0.28 10.10
N ILE A 27 6.31 0.81 8.96
CA ILE A 27 6.76 2.19 8.83
C ILE A 27 5.53 3.10 8.70
N LEU A 28 5.54 4.19 9.47
CA LEU A 28 4.52 5.22 9.54
C LEU A 28 5.09 6.50 8.96
N TYR A 29 4.43 7.06 7.95
CA TYR A 29 4.74 8.39 7.42
C TYR A 29 3.55 9.31 7.66
N VAL A 30 3.74 10.34 8.48
CA VAL A 30 2.71 11.34 8.78
C VAL A 30 2.86 12.50 7.81
N VAL A 31 1.85 12.68 6.96
CA VAL A 31 1.85 13.71 5.91
C VAL A 31 1.62 15.10 6.50
N GLY A 32 2.39 16.10 6.08
CA GLY A 32 2.18 17.50 6.47
C GLY A 32 3.34 18.39 6.04
N ASN A 33 3.29 19.67 6.44
CA ASN A 33 4.35 20.65 6.10
C ASN A 33 5.73 20.23 6.62
N THR A 34 5.75 19.55 7.77
CA THR A 34 6.93 18.90 8.32
C THR A 34 6.58 17.44 8.47
N PRO A 35 6.90 16.60 7.47
CA PRO A 35 6.61 15.19 7.55
C PRO A 35 7.48 14.52 8.62
N SER A 36 6.93 13.48 9.23
CA SER A 36 7.64 12.69 10.24
C SER A 36 7.51 11.21 9.94
N ILE A 37 8.58 10.46 10.20
CA ILE A 37 8.63 9.02 10.02
C ILE A 37 8.80 8.35 11.38
N GLY A 38 8.04 7.28 11.59
CA GLY A 38 8.17 6.40 12.73
C GLY A 38 8.06 4.94 12.31
N ALA A 39 8.31 4.04 13.25
CA ALA A 39 8.07 2.62 13.07
C ALA A 39 7.34 2.07 14.29
N ILE A 40 6.48 1.09 14.06
CA ILE A 40 5.88 0.27 15.12
C ILE A 40 6.17 -1.20 14.81
N GLU A 41 6.31 -2.00 15.86
CA GLU A 41 6.51 -3.44 15.74
C GLU A 41 5.42 -4.15 16.53
N SER A 42 4.73 -5.08 15.87
CA SER A 42 3.66 -5.89 16.47
C SER A 42 3.71 -7.31 15.90
N THR A 43 2.72 -8.16 16.21
CA THR A 43 2.56 -9.45 15.53
C THR A 43 2.22 -9.27 14.06
N ASN A 44 2.56 -10.26 13.22
CA ASN A 44 2.18 -10.23 11.80
C ASN A 44 0.65 -10.07 11.64
N GLU A 45 -0.13 -10.75 12.49
CA GLU A 45 -1.58 -10.66 12.51
C GLU A 45 -2.07 -9.25 12.85
N GLU A 46 -1.46 -8.58 13.84
CA GLU A 46 -1.81 -7.20 14.19
C GLU A 46 -1.39 -6.21 13.11
N ASN A 47 -0.20 -6.38 12.53
CA ASN A 47 0.29 -5.55 11.44
C ASN A 47 -0.60 -5.66 10.22
N GLU A 48 -0.95 -6.89 9.81
CA GLU A 48 -1.91 -7.14 8.73
C GLU A 48 -3.25 -6.49 9.04
N ARG A 49 -3.76 -6.68 10.26
CA ARG A 49 -5.03 -6.06 10.69
C ARG A 49 -4.97 -4.53 10.61
N VAL A 50 -3.89 -3.90 11.06
CA VAL A 50 -3.73 -2.43 11.00
C VAL A 50 -3.63 -1.98 9.54
N LEU A 51 -2.75 -2.57 8.74
CA LEU A 51 -2.61 -2.25 7.31
C LEU A 51 -3.94 -2.40 6.55
N MET A 52 -4.71 -3.46 6.87
CA MET A 52 -6.02 -3.73 6.28
C MET A 52 -7.13 -2.77 6.71
N ASN A 53 -7.07 -2.19 7.91
CA ASN A 53 -8.17 -1.40 8.48
C ASN A 53 -8.01 0.11 8.31
N GLY A 54 -6.92 0.58 7.69
CA GLY A 54 -6.76 1.98 7.30
C GLY A 54 -7.88 2.51 6.37
N PRO A 55 -7.84 3.81 6.04
CA PRO A 55 -6.79 4.78 6.35
C PRO A 55 -6.84 5.30 7.80
N TYR A 56 -5.72 5.83 8.29
CA TYR A 56 -5.62 6.43 9.63
C TYR A 56 -5.15 7.88 9.58
N THR A 57 -5.37 8.58 10.69
CA THR A 57 -4.86 9.93 10.91
C THR A 57 -4.20 10.03 12.29
N ILE A 58 -3.15 10.86 12.39
CA ILE A 58 -2.53 11.29 13.65
C ILE A 58 -2.63 12.81 13.68
N ASN A 59 -3.24 13.39 14.72
CA ASN A 59 -3.45 14.84 14.82
C ASN A 59 -4.10 15.45 13.56
N ASN A 60 -5.13 14.79 13.02
CA ASN A 60 -5.83 15.15 11.78
C ASN A 60 -4.96 15.15 10.51
N ARG A 61 -3.77 14.56 10.56
CA ARG A 61 -2.88 14.40 9.40
C ARG A 61 -2.95 12.97 8.88
N PRO A 62 -3.08 12.76 7.55
CA PRO A 62 -3.06 11.42 6.97
C PRO A 62 -1.78 10.67 7.32
N VAL A 63 -1.92 9.37 7.58
CA VAL A 63 -0.79 8.47 7.82
C VAL A 63 -0.72 7.44 6.70
N ILE A 64 0.43 7.39 6.06
CA ILE A 64 0.79 6.33 5.11
C ILE A 64 1.51 5.26 5.92
N MET A 65 1.09 4.00 5.76
CA MET A 65 1.69 2.86 6.44
C MET A 65 2.23 1.88 5.41
N ARG A 66 3.41 1.33 5.67
CA ARG A 66 4.01 0.31 4.80
C ARG A 66 4.70 -0.74 5.66
N GLN A 67 4.48 -2.02 5.34
CA GLN A 67 5.33 -3.07 5.90
C GLN A 67 6.77 -2.78 5.48
N TRP A 68 7.70 -2.84 6.44
CA TRP A 68 9.12 -2.70 6.12
C TRP A 68 9.55 -3.80 5.15
N SER A 69 10.50 -3.48 4.28
CA SER A 69 11.16 -4.43 3.39
C SER A 69 12.62 -4.03 3.24
N GLU A 70 13.50 -4.96 2.92
CA GLU A 70 14.94 -4.69 2.72
C GLU A 70 15.22 -3.60 1.68
N ASN A 71 14.34 -3.44 0.69
CA ASN A 71 14.42 -2.40 -0.34
C ASN A 71 13.76 -1.07 0.07
N PHE A 72 13.45 -0.88 1.36
CA PHE A 72 12.87 0.35 1.88
C PHE A 72 13.97 1.39 2.10
N TYR A 73 13.87 2.53 1.43
CA TYR A 73 14.75 3.68 1.63
C TYR A 73 13.94 4.87 2.10
N PHE A 74 14.41 5.60 3.12
CA PHE A 74 13.75 6.79 3.66
C PHE A 74 13.81 8.03 2.72
N ASN A 75 14.24 7.86 1.48
CA ASN A 75 14.42 8.94 0.51
C ASN A 75 13.06 9.38 -0.11
N GLU A 76 13.12 10.33 -1.05
CA GLU A 76 11.95 10.86 -1.75
C GLU A 76 11.06 9.79 -2.42
N GLU A 77 11.56 8.57 -2.65
CA GLU A 77 10.77 7.48 -3.22
C GLU A 77 9.62 7.03 -2.31
N VAL A 78 9.72 7.20 -0.98
CA VAL A 78 8.60 6.96 -0.05
C VAL A 78 7.38 7.79 -0.42
N LEU A 79 7.57 8.96 -1.03
CA LEU A 79 6.48 9.83 -1.47
C LEU A 79 6.18 9.72 -2.95
N ARG A 80 7.03 9.06 -3.73
CA ARG A 80 6.76 8.82 -5.13
C ARG A 80 5.72 7.73 -5.30
N THR A 81 5.85 6.63 -4.56
CA THR A 81 4.94 5.49 -4.66
C THR A 81 4.41 5.11 -3.29
N ILE A 82 3.09 5.25 -3.09
CA ILE A 82 2.46 5.06 -1.78
C ILE A 82 1.30 4.05 -1.83
N PRO A 83 1.07 3.29 -0.74
CA PRO A 83 -0.11 2.44 -0.63
C PRO A 83 -1.37 3.28 -0.43
N LEU A 84 -2.33 3.16 -1.35
CA LEU A 84 -3.62 3.86 -1.33
C LEU A 84 -4.78 2.87 -1.27
N TRP A 85 -5.71 3.12 -0.33
CA TRP A 85 -6.99 2.42 -0.28
C TRP A 85 -7.94 3.01 -1.32
N ILE A 86 -8.22 2.24 -2.37
CA ILE A 86 -9.18 2.59 -3.41
C ILE A 86 -10.53 1.96 -3.06
N LYS A 87 -11.57 2.80 -2.96
CA LYS A 87 -12.95 2.36 -2.84
C LYS A 87 -13.54 2.22 -4.23
N LEU A 88 -14.26 1.13 -4.48
CA LEU A 88 -14.95 0.85 -5.73
C LEU A 88 -16.47 0.89 -5.48
N PRO A 89 -17.06 2.10 -5.32
CA PRO A 89 -18.48 2.23 -5.05
C PRO A 89 -19.27 1.69 -6.24
N ASN A 90 -20.36 0.95 -5.99
CA ASN A 90 -21.24 0.40 -7.03
C ASN A 90 -20.59 -0.68 -7.94
N LEU A 91 -19.44 -1.24 -7.59
CA LEU A 91 -18.90 -2.39 -8.32
C LEU A 91 -19.90 -3.56 -8.22
N PRO A 92 -20.38 -4.14 -9.34
CA PRO A 92 -21.27 -5.28 -9.32
C PRO A 92 -20.71 -6.47 -8.55
N LEU A 93 -21.52 -7.15 -7.74
CA LEU A 93 -21.09 -8.27 -6.88
C LEU A 93 -20.39 -9.41 -7.64
N ASN A 94 -20.76 -9.65 -8.89
CA ASN A 94 -20.11 -10.64 -9.74
C ASN A 94 -18.65 -10.28 -10.13
N LEU A 95 -18.21 -9.05 -9.86
CA LEU A 95 -16.84 -8.57 -10.04
C LEU A 95 -16.04 -8.51 -8.73
N TRP A 96 -16.58 -9.01 -7.62
CA TRP A 96 -15.91 -8.99 -6.31
C TRP A 96 -14.98 -10.18 -6.09
N SER A 97 -14.83 -11.07 -7.08
CA SER A 97 -13.88 -12.16 -6.99
C SER A 97 -12.44 -11.63 -6.86
N ASN A 98 -11.61 -12.32 -6.09
CA ASN A 98 -10.19 -11.97 -5.96
C ASN A 98 -9.49 -11.81 -7.33
N GLN A 99 -9.87 -12.61 -8.32
CA GLN A 99 -9.32 -12.52 -9.67
C GLN A 99 -9.76 -11.24 -10.41
N ALA A 100 -11.02 -10.84 -10.28
CA ALA A 100 -11.53 -9.60 -10.87
C ALA A 100 -10.91 -8.37 -10.19
N LEU A 101 -10.89 -8.32 -8.87
CA LEU A 101 -10.26 -7.24 -8.10
C LEU A 101 -8.76 -7.13 -8.39
N ARG A 102 -8.07 -8.25 -8.58
CA ARG A 102 -6.67 -8.28 -9.02
C ARG A 102 -6.46 -7.61 -10.38
N LYS A 103 -7.32 -7.92 -11.35
CA LYS A 103 -7.26 -7.31 -12.69
C LYS A 103 -7.55 -5.80 -12.63
N ILE A 104 -8.55 -5.39 -11.85
CA ILE A 104 -8.87 -3.97 -11.63
C ILE A 104 -7.65 -3.27 -11.02
N GLY A 105 -7.09 -3.82 -9.95
CA GLY A 105 -5.94 -3.23 -9.26
C GLY A 105 -4.69 -3.14 -10.13
N SER A 106 -4.42 -4.15 -10.97
CA SER A 106 -3.27 -4.12 -11.89
C SER A 106 -3.32 -3.00 -12.93
N GLY A 107 -4.52 -2.47 -13.24
CA GLY A 107 -4.66 -1.31 -14.13
C GLY A 107 -4.27 0.02 -13.47
N LEU A 108 -4.17 0.05 -12.13
CA LEU A 108 -3.87 1.25 -11.35
C LEU A 108 -2.44 1.25 -10.79
N GLY A 109 -1.90 0.08 -10.47
CA GLY A 109 -0.58 -0.05 -9.86
C GLY A 109 -0.31 -1.46 -9.35
N LYS A 110 0.59 -1.58 -8.37
CA LYS A 110 0.91 -2.87 -7.76
C LYS A 110 -0.08 -3.16 -6.63
N LEU A 111 -0.97 -4.12 -6.86
CA LEU A 111 -1.92 -4.56 -5.85
C LEU A 111 -1.19 -5.18 -4.64
N ILE A 112 -1.47 -4.66 -3.45
CA ILE A 112 -0.99 -5.20 -2.17
C ILE A 112 -2.06 -6.10 -1.56
N TYR A 113 -3.30 -5.61 -1.44
CA TYR A 113 -4.42 -6.39 -0.88
C TYR A 113 -5.68 -6.21 -1.70
N ALA A 114 -6.44 -7.31 -1.87
CA ALA A 114 -7.82 -7.28 -2.33
C ALA A 114 -8.73 -7.70 -1.17
N ASN A 115 -9.64 -6.82 -0.76
CA ASN A 115 -10.63 -7.17 0.24
C ASN A 115 -12.02 -7.16 -0.39
N ALA A 116 -12.51 -8.35 -0.69
CA ALA A 116 -13.82 -8.55 -1.29
C ALA A 116 -14.98 -8.24 -0.33
N CYS A 117 -14.76 -8.10 0.98
CA CYS A 117 -15.84 -7.82 1.93
C CYS A 117 -15.42 -6.83 3.01
N THR A 118 -15.75 -5.54 2.85
CA THR A 118 -15.95 -4.67 4.01
C THR A 118 -17.41 -4.73 4.44
N THR A 119 -17.71 -5.61 5.41
CA THR A 119 -18.98 -5.60 6.11
C THR A 119 -18.92 -4.50 7.15
N ILE A 120 -19.55 -3.35 6.88
CA ILE A 120 -19.85 -2.38 7.93
C ILE A 120 -21.24 -2.74 8.44
N ALA A 121 -21.32 -3.20 9.69
CA ALA A 121 -22.59 -3.43 10.39
C ALA A 121 -23.66 -4.18 9.55
N GLU A 122 -23.31 -5.38 9.06
CA GLU A 122 -24.21 -6.29 8.34
C GLU A 122 -24.69 -5.82 6.94
N ARG A 123 -24.17 -4.71 6.42
CA ARG A 123 -24.46 -4.23 5.05
C ARG A 123 -23.25 -4.33 4.13
N ILE A 124 -23.44 -4.95 2.97
CA ILE A 124 -22.51 -4.85 1.84
C ILE A 124 -22.45 -3.38 1.41
N SER A 125 -21.29 -2.74 1.58
CA SER A 125 -21.11 -1.32 1.22
C SER A 125 -20.38 -1.13 -0.11
N TYR A 126 -19.13 -1.58 -0.21
CA TYR A 126 -18.29 -1.44 -1.41
C TYR A 126 -17.15 -2.45 -1.38
N ALA A 127 -16.58 -2.75 -2.55
CA ALA A 127 -15.29 -3.42 -2.62
C ALA A 127 -14.17 -2.39 -2.40
N ARG A 128 -13.07 -2.80 -1.76
CA ARG A 128 -11.87 -1.96 -1.65
C ARG A 128 -10.61 -2.77 -1.90
N ILE A 129 -9.61 -2.08 -2.44
CA ILE A 129 -8.31 -2.66 -2.75
C ILE A 129 -7.21 -1.71 -2.25
N LEU A 130 -6.11 -2.28 -1.75
CA LEU A 130 -4.91 -1.53 -1.39
C LEU A 130 -3.92 -1.67 -2.54
N ILE A 131 -3.49 -0.54 -3.11
CA ILE A 131 -2.60 -0.50 -4.28
C ILE A 131 -1.43 0.42 -3.97
N GLU A 132 -0.23 -0.05 -4.25
CA GLU A 132 0.95 0.80 -4.33
C GLU A 132 0.91 1.58 -5.66
N MET A 133 0.69 2.90 -5.57
CA MET A 133 0.47 3.79 -6.72
C MET A 133 1.52 4.90 -6.77
N GLU A 134 1.97 5.24 -7.99
CA GLU A 134 2.81 6.41 -8.22
C GLU A 134 1.96 7.69 -8.12
N VAL A 135 2.30 8.59 -7.20
CA VAL A 135 1.56 9.82 -6.89
C VAL A 135 2.25 11.10 -7.38
N THR A 136 3.35 10.97 -8.13
CA THR A 136 3.96 12.10 -8.85
C THR A 136 3.16 12.54 -10.06
N ARG A 137 2.10 11.79 -10.40
CA ARG A 137 1.17 12.06 -11.49
C ARG A 137 -0.25 12.19 -10.93
N PRO A 138 -1.16 12.90 -11.63
CA PRO A 138 -2.56 12.92 -11.25
C PRO A 138 -3.13 11.51 -11.13
N LEU A 139 -3.80 11.25 -10.00
CA LEU A 139 -4.48 9.98 -9.79
C LEU A 139 -5.76 9.90 -10.62
N PRO A 140 -6.11 8.73 -11.17
CA PRO A 140 -7.35 8.57 -11.91
C PRO A 140 -8.56 8.75 -10.98
N GLU A 141 -9.51 9.57 -11.40
CA GLU A 141 -10.77 9.78 -10.67
C GLU A 141 -11.79 8.67 -10.91
N LYS A 142 -11.68 7.97 -12.03
CA LYS A 142 -12.61 6.92 -12.49
C LYS A 142 -11.87 5.80 -13.20
N ILE A 143 -12.47 4.61 -13.18
CA ILE A 143 -11.99 3.40 -13.84
C ILE A 143 -13.07 2.88 -14.78
N LYS A 144 -12.70 2.58 -16.02
CA LYS A 144 -13.59 1.93 -16.98
C LYS A 144 -13.35 0.43 -17.00
N LEU A 145 -14.38 -0.35 -16.71
CA LEU A 145 -14.34 -1.80 -16.75
C LEU A 145 -15.08 -2.30 -18.00
N CYS A 146 -14.37 -3.02 -18.86
CA CYS A 146 -14.96 -3.65 -20.04
C CYS A 146 -15.25 -5.12 -19.76
N ASP A 147 -16.49 -5.57 -19.95
CA ASP A 147 -16.84 -6.98 -19.84
C ASP A 147 -16.53 -7.76 -21.15
N PRO A 148 -16.54 -9.10 -21.13
CA PRO A 148 -16.28 -9.90 -22.33
C PRO A 148 -17.29 -9.70 -23.47
N LYS A 149 -18.44 -9.07 -23.21
CA LYS A 149 -19.48 -8.75 -24.21
C LYS A 149 -19.31 -7.34 -24.78
N GLY A 150 -18.31 -6.58 -24.33
CA GLY A 150 -18.02 -5.21 -24.78
C GLY A 150 -18.77 -4.13 -24.00
N ASN A 151 -19.49 -4.46 -22.93
CA ASN A 151 -20.15 -3.46 -22.10
C ASN A 151 -19.12 -2.73 -21.24
N VAL A 152 -19.26 -1.40 -21.15
CA VAL A 152 -18.38 -0.55 -20.33
C VAL A 152 -19.11 -0.08 -19.09
N LEU A 153 -18.51 -0.31 -17.93
CA LEU A 153 -18.94 0.22 -16.64
C LEU A 153 -17.96 1.30 -16.19
N ASP A 154 -18.48 2.49 -15.88
CA ASP A 154 -17.72 3.54 -15.20
C ASP A 154 -17.80 3.31 -13.68
N ASN A 155 -16.64 3.26 -13.01
CA ASN A 155 -16.52 3.14 -11.55
C ASN A 155 -15.71 4.29 -10.96
#